data_AF-A0A0C9VXK1-F1
#
_entry.id   AF-A0A0C9VXK1-F1
#
_cell.length_a   1.000
_cell.length_b   1.000
_cell.length_c   1.000
_cell.angle_alpha   90.00
_cell.angle_beta   90.00
_cell.angle_gamma   90.00
#
_symmetry.space_group_name_H-M   'P 1'
#
loop_
_entity.id
_entity.type
_entity.pdbx_description
1 polymer ?
#
loop_
_entity_poly.entity_id
_entity_poly.type
_entity_poly.pdbx_seq_one_letter_code
_entity_poly.pdbx_strand_id
1 'polypeptide(L)'
;MTQGKKVSEDLSWVVIRMTSMFSIAEVSAFTGLSIRKIRSIQAVHRKTGDVVVRRDPKRGKPKALSAEDADGAWTKPVTITSTS
;
A
#
# COMPACT_ATOMS: atom_id res chain seq x y z
N MET A 1 -3.88 -12.32 16.11
CA MET A 1 -3.42 -10.92 16.02
C MET A 1 -4.51 -10.11 15.32
N THR A 2 -5.24 -9.27 16.04
CA THR A 2 -6.31 -8.44 15.49
C THR A 2 -5.72 -7.42 14.51
N GLN A 3 -6.09 -7.53 13.24
CA GLN A 3 -5.65 -6.61 12.21
C GLN A 3 -6.23 -5.23 12.54
N GLY A 4 -5.37 -4.30 12.99
CA GLY A 4 -5.80 -2.97 13.39
C GLY A 4 -6.57 -2.28 12.26
N LYS A 5 -7.68 -1.60 12.58
CA LYS A 5 -8.50 -0.89 11.59
C LYS A 5 -7.61 0.01 10.73
N LYS A 6 -7.74 -0.13 9.41
CA LYS A 6 -7.02 0.71 8.44
C LYS A 6 -7.51 2.15 8.61
N VAL A 7 -6.57 3.09 8.75
CA VAL A 7 -6.88 4.52 8.77
C VAL A 7 -7.34 4.90 7.37
N SER A 8 -8.45 5.62 7.25
CA SER A 8 -8.91 6.12 5.95
C SER A 8 -7.95 7.17 5.40
N GLU A 9 -7.94 7.33 4.08
CA GLU A 9 -7.11 8.32 3.39
C GLU A 9 -7.50 9.74 3.82
N ASP A 10 -8.81 10.04 3.85
CA ASP A 10 -9.34 11.33 4.29
C ASP A 10 -8.88 11.68 5.72
N LEU A 11 -8.97 10.73 6.65
CA LEU A 11 -8.51 10.94 8.03
C LEU A 11 -6.99 11.20 8.07
N SER A 12 -6.23 10.58 7.17
CA SER A 12 -4.79 10.80 7.10
C SER A 12 -4.46 12.21 6.58
N TRP A 13 -5.23 12.73 5.62
CA TRP A 13 -5.12 14.14 5.19
C TRP A 13 -5.52 15.13 6.28
N VAL A 14 -6.59 14.83 7.02
CA VAL A 14 -6.99 15.62 8.20
C VAL A 14 -5.86 15.67 9.22
N VAL A 15 -5.21 14.54 9.52
CA VAL A 15 -4.04 14.50 10.41
C VAL A 15 -2.93 15.41 9.92
N ILE A 16 -2.56 15.35 8.63
CA ILE A 16 -1.52 16.23 8.07
C ILE A 16 -1.86 17.70 8.28
N ARG A 17 -3.10 18.11 7.94
CA ARG A 17 -3.54 19.49 8.09
C ARG A 17 -3.63 19.93 9.55
N MET A 18 -4.08 19.08 10.46
CA MET A 18 -4.13 19.43 11.89
C MET A 18 -2.73 19.57 12.49
N THR A 19 -1.77 18.72 12.09
CA THR A 19 -0.41 18.79 12.63
C THR A 19 0.39 20.03 12.20
N SER A 20 -0.12 20.86 11.28
CA SER A 20 0.48 22.16 10.98
C SER A 20 0.03 23.27 11.95
N MET A 21 -1.00 23.03 12.76
CA MET A 21 -1.60 24.01 13.68
C MET A 21 -1.54 23.55 15.14
N PHE A 22 -1.60 22.24 15.37
CA PHE A 22 -1.70 21.64 16.70
C PHE A 22 -0.54 20.71 16.98
N SER A 23 -0.25 20.49 18.27
CA SER A 23 0.72 19.50 18.71
C SER A 23 0.24 18.08 18.39
N ILE A 24 1.18 17.13 18.26
CA ILE A 24 0.83 15.72 17.99
C ILE A 24 -0.05 15.12 19.10
N ALA A 25 0.11 15.59 20.35
CA ALA A 25 -0.70 15.14 21.48
C ALA A 25 -2.17 15.57 21.31
N GLU A 26 -2.42 16.81 20.92
CA GLU A 26 -3.77 17.32 20.65
C GLU A 26 -4.40 16.61 19.45
N VAL A 27 -3.65 16.43 18.36
CA VAL A 27 -4.14 15.68 17.19
C VAL A 27 -4.48 14.25 17.55
N SER A 28 -3.71 13.61 18.44
CA SER A 28 -4.02 12.28 18.97
C SER A 28 -5.35 12.26 19.72
N ALA A 29 -5.61 13.26 20.56
CA ALA A 29 -6.86 13.39 21.28
C ALA A 29 -8.06 13.62 20.34
N PHE A 30 -7.92 14.47 19.31
CA PHE A 30 -9.01 14.75 18.36
C PHE A 30 -9.32 13.58 17.43
N THR A 31 -8.29 12.87 16.95
CA THR A 31 -8.47 11.82 15.92
C THR A 31 -8.58 10.41 16.49
N GLY A 32 -8.28 10.23 17.78
CA GLY A 32 -8.21 8.91 18.43
C GLY A 32 -7.05 8.03 17.92
N LEU A 33 -6.15 8.57 17.09
CA LEU A 33 -5.00 7.85 16.57
C LEU A 33 -3.84 7.90 17.55
N SER A 34 -3.09 6.81 17.63
CA SER A 34 -1.86 6.79 18.43
C SER A 34 -0.79 7.72 17.85
N ILE A 35 0.04 8.29 18.72
CA ILE A 35 1.17 9.15 18.34
C ILE A 35 2.07 8.46 17.30
N ARG A 36 2.32 7.15 17.46
CA ARG A 36 3.10 6.35 16.50
C ARG A 36 2.48 6.33 15.11
N LYS A 37 1.15 6.21 15.02
CA LYS A 37 0.42 6.24 13.74
C LYS A 37 0.48 7.62 13.09
N ILE A 38 0.29 8.69 13.87
CA ILE A 38 0.40 10.07 13.38
C ILE A 38 1.79 10.34 12.79
N ARG A 39 2.87 9.96 13.51
CA ARG A 39 4.24 10.08 13.02
C ARG A 39 4.47 9.27 11.74
N SER A 40 3.88 8.08 11.64
CA SER A 40 3.95 7.28 10.42
C SER A 40 3.29 7.98 9.22
N ILE A 41 2.13 8.61 9.42
CA ILE A 41 1.43 9.36 8.35
C ILE A 41 2.29 10.55 7.91
N GLN A 42 2.82 11.32 8.86
CA GLN A 42 3.73 12.44 8.55
C GLN A 42 4.99 11.99 7.81
N ALA A 43 5.57 10.85 8.20
CA ALA A 43 6.75 10.32 7.53
C ALA A 43 6.47 9.92 6.08
N VAL A 44 5.30 9.33 5.80
CA VAL A 44 4.88 9.02 4.43
C VAL A 44 4.71 10.32 3.64
N HIS A 45 3.93 11.28 4.16
CA HIS A 45 3.70 12.57 3.50
C HIS A 45 4.99 13.33 3.20
N ARG A 46 5.93 13.40 4.14
CA ARG A 46 7.24 14.05 3.91
C ARG A 46 8.06 13.37 2.82
N LYS A 47 7.90 12.06 2.63
CA LYS A 47 8.67 11.27 1.66
C LYS A 47 8.04 11.29 0.27
N THR A 48 6.72 11.23 0.17
CA THR A 48 6.01 11.02 -1.09
C THR A 48 5.14 12.20 -1.52
N GLY A 49 4.84 13.15 -0.63
CA GLY A 49 3.81 14.17 -0.84
C GLY A 49 2.39 13.62 -0.77
N ASP A 50 2.20 12.37 -0.36
CA ASP A 50 0.92 11.66 -0.29
C ASP A 50 0.77 11.00 1.10
N VAL A 51 -0.45 10.66 1.52
CA VAL A 51 -0.73 10.02 2.81
C VAL A 51 -0.87 8.50 2.71
N VAL A 52 -0.96 7.97 1.48
CA VAL A 52 -1.01 6.54 1.20
C VAL A 52 0.24 6.11 0.44
N VAL A 53 0.84 4.99 0.86
CA VAL A 53 1.87 4.33 0.08
C VAL A 53 1.19 3.57 -1.05
N ARG A 54 1.06 4.19 -2.22
CA ARG A 54 0.70 3.49 -3.45
C ARG A 54 1.86 2.56 -3.79
N ARG A 55 1.65 1.25 -3.67
CA ARG A 55 2.63 0.29 -4.21
C ARG A 55 2.57 0.43 -5.72
N ASP A 56 3.62 0.93 -6.33
CA ASP A 56 3.77 0.84 -7.78
C ASP A 56 3.69 -0.63 -8.18
N PRO A 57 2.68 -1.05 -8.97
CA PRO A 57 2.60 -2.44 -9.43
C PRO A 57 3.81 -2.82 -10.30
N LYS A 58 4.52 -1.81 -10.84
CA LYS A 58 5.73 -1.97 -11.67
C LYS A 58 7.02 -2.21 -10.87
N ARG A 59 6.98 -2.20 -9.53
CA ARG A 59 8.14 -2.51 -8.67
C ARG A 59 8.09 -3.92 -8.08
N GLY A 60 7.45 -4.86 -8.78
CA GLY A 60 7.83 -6.26 -8.64
C GLY A 60 9.26 -6.40 -9.13
N LYS A 61 10.20 -6.79 -8.26
CA LYS A 61 11.50 -7.27 -8.73
C LYS A 61 11.21 -8.34 -9.79
N PRO A 62 11.80 -8.29 -10.99
CA PRO A 62 11.69 -9.42 -11.91
C PRO A 62 12.17 -10.64 -11.16
N LYS A 63 11.25 -11.57 -10.88
CA LYS A 63 11.62 -12.89 -10.41
C LYS A 63 12.36 -13.50 -11.60
N ALA A 64 13.67 -13.63 -11.51
CA ALA A 64 14.41 -14.42 -12.48
C ALA A 64 13.74 -15.80 -12.50
N LEU A 65 13.22 -16.20 -13.65
CA LEU A 65 12.77 -17.58 -13.85
C LEU A 65 14.00 -18.46 -13.57
N SER A 66 13.84 -19.45 -12.68
CA SER A 66 14.84 -20.52 -12.58
C SER A 66 14.90 -21.20 -13.94
N ALA A 67 16.05 -21.74 -14.34
CA ALA A 67 16.15 -22.53 -15.58
C ALA A 67 15.12 -23.67 -15.63
N GLU A 68 14.68 -24.14 -14.46
CA GLU A 68 13.63 -25.15 -14.28
C GLU A 68 12.22 -24.67 -14.67
N ASP A 69 11.96 -23.35 -14.68
CA ASP A 69 10.66 -22.77 -15.09
C ASP A 69 10.59 -22.51 -16.61
N ALA A 70 11.73 -22.51 -17.32
CA ALA A 70 11.80 -22.21 -18.76
C ALA A 70 11.35 -23.38 -19.65
N ASP A 71 11.41 -24.61 -19.14
CA ASP A 71 11.13 -25.83 -19.91
C ASP A 71 9.64 -26.23 -19.88
N GLY A 72 8.80 -25.56 -19.09
CA GLY A 72 7.37 -25.89 -18.94
C GLY A 72 6.40 -25.17 -19.88
N ALA A 73 6.86 -24.17 -20.65
CA ALA A 73 5.99 -23.23 -21.36
C ALA A 73 5.72 -23.57 -22.84
N TRP A 74 6.16 -24.72 -23.35
CA TRP A 74 6.13 -25.01 -24.81
C TRP A 74 5.31 -26.23 -25.25
N THR A 75 4.50 -26.86 -24.38
CA THR A 75 3.78 -28.07 -24.79
C THR A 75 2.34 -28.16 -24.28
N LYS A 76 1.46 -27.26 -24.72
CA LYS A 76 0.03 -27.61 -24.86
C LYS A 76 -0.57 -26.94 -26.10
N PRO A 77 -0.77 -27.65 -27.23
CA PRO A 77 -1.63 -27.14 -28.29
C PRO A 77 -3.07 -27.05 -27.76
N VAL A 78 -3.68 -25.87 -27.91
CA VAL A 78 -5.09 -25.65 -27.63
C VAL A 78 -5.90 -26.36 -28.72
N THR A 79 -6.56 -27.46 -28.39
CA THR A 79 -7.53 -28.09 -29.28
C THR A 79 -8.80 -27.23 -29.31
N ILE A 80 -9.02 -26.49 -30.40
CA ILE A 80 -10.28 -25.78 -30.64
C ILE A 80 -11.29 -26.79 -31.15
N THR A 81 -12.17 -27.29 -30.28
CA THR A 81 -13.37 -28.01 -30.71
C THR A 81 -14.40 -26.99 -31.20
N SER A 82 -14.52 -26.86 -32.51
CA SER A 82 -15.62 -26.19 -33.19
C SER A 82 -16.85 -27.09 -33.07
N THR A 83 -17.86 -26.68 -32.30
CA THR A 83 -19.19 -27.28 -32.34
C THR A 83 -20.04 -26.53 -33.37
N SER A 84 -20.43 -27.27 -34.41
CA SER A 84 -21.43 -26.92 -35.42
C SER A 84 -22.84 -26.86 -34.85
#